data_AF-A0A832HVT9-F1
#
_entry.id   AF-A0A832HVT9-F1
#
_cell.length_a   1.000
_cell.length_b   1.000
_cell.length_c   1.000
_cell.angle_alpha   90.00
_cell.angle_beta   90.00
_cell.angle_gamma   90.00
#
_symmetry.space_group_name_H-M   'P 1'
#
loop_
_entity.id
_entity.type
_entity.pdbx_description
1 polymer ?
#
loop_
_entity_poly.entity_id
_entity_poly.type
_entity_poly.pdbx_seq_one_letter_code
_entity_poly.pdbx_strand_id
1 'polypeptide(L)'
;MIFPLVVFVLASAAAAGAATVLPDKLPPHPRILVSASELPKIRQRIDSYPWAKSQFDRLKREAEAALKANVKLPDKGGQWYHYYSCPKHGARLKTEGPTRHVCPVDNEVFSGYPYDDVFIMGEHNRWAGILRQCGLAYQLTGDTRYAAKAKEVLLAYAERYEKYPLHNIKGEARVGGGKVGPQTLDESTWLIRVLEGADCLWPLLSAAEKQKVASQLIAPAVQVIRQHKMGIHNIQCWKNSAVGLAGLLLDNREWLEEAINGPSGYNQQMAKGVSVDGNWYENAWGYHFYTVSAVLHLTEGARNSGINLYGPELRRMFDAPLRLCMPDFVLPAFNDSHSVSLLGYLDNYEIAAARYPDIAFRQLLARGKRQTEMAMLCGINDAGSAGEFTPRTGNYTAAGNAVLSAGNGTNAAWLCLDYGPHGGGHGHPDKLGFVAYARGAVIAPDPGTANYGVPIQSEWFRTTIAHNTLTVDEE
;
A
#
# COMPACT_ATOMS: atom_id res chain seq x y z
N MET A 1 -24.82 -30.28 50.76
CA MET A 1 -23.47 -29.69 50.76
C MET A 1 -23.09 -29.44 49.31
N ILE A 2 -23.14 -28.19 48.88
CA ILE A 2 -22.83 -27.76 47.51
C ILE A 2 -21.59 -26.88 47.62
N PHE A 3 -20.47 -27.32 47.07
CA PHE A 3 -19.26 -26.50 46.89
C PHE A 3 -19.37 -25.80 45.53
N PRO A 4 -19.21 -24.46 45.44
CA PRO A 4 -19.14 -23.79 44.15
C PRO A 4 -17.70 -23.89 43.62
N LEU A 5 -17.56 -24.39 42.39
CA LEU A 5 -16.33 -24.34 41.62
C LEU A 5 -16.16 -22.91 41.09
N VAL A 6 -15.26 -22.13 41.70
CA VAL A 6 -14.88 -20.80 41.20
C VAL A 6 -13.97 -21.00 39.99
N VAL A 7 -14.52 -20.79 38.79
CA VAL A 7 -13.74 -20.69 37.56
C VAL A 7 -13.04 -19.34 37.57
N PHE A 8 -11.73 -19.33 37.84
CA PHE A 8 -10.88 -18.17 37.58
C PHE A 8 -10.76 -18.00 36.06
N VAL A 9 -11.54 -17.07 35.51
CA VAL A 9 -11.28 -16.51 34.19
C VAL A 9 -10.05 -15.59 34.35
N LEU A 10 -8.87 -16.13 34.10
CA LEU A 10 -7.68 -15.32 33.85
C LEU A 10 -7.90 -14.62 32.52
N ALA A 11 -8.44 -13.41 32.58
CA ALA A 11 -8.32 -12.45 31.50
C ALA A 11 -6.83 -12.18 31.28
N SER A 12 -6.27 -12.81 30.26
CA SER A 12 -4.98 -12.43 29.68
C SER A 12 -5.13 -11.00 29.16
N ALA A 13 -4.74 -10.03 29.97
CA ALA A 13 -4.40 -8.71 29.49
C ALA A 13 -3.16 -8.89 28.60
N ALA A 14 -3.37 -9.01 27.29
CA ALA A 14 -2.30 -8.90 26.31
C ALA A 14 -1.54 -7.61 26.62
N ALA A 15 -0.27 -7.74 27.00
CA ALA A 15 0.58 -6.60 27.33
C ALA A 15 0.55 -5.62 26.15
N ALA A 16 -0.01 -4.43 26.38
CA ALA A 16 0.17 -3.32 25.46
C ALA A 16 1.68 -3.14 25.29
N GLY A 17 2.19 -3.37 24.08
CA GLY A 17 3.60 -3.13 23.77
C GLY A 17 3.97 -1.72 24.22
N ALA A 18 5.14 -1.59 24.85
CA ALA A 18 5.64 -0.29 25.30
C ALA A 18 5.60 0.71 24.13
N ALA A 19 5.18 1.95 24.41
CA ALA A 19 5.13 3.00 23.40
C ALA A 19 6.50 3.18 22.72
N THR A 20 6.51 3.40 21.41
CA THR A 20 7.73 3.66 20.66
C THR A 20 8.31 4.99 21.12
N VAL A 21 9.56 5.00 21.57
CA VAL A 21 10.23 6.22 21.98
C VAL A 21 10.62 7.05 20.75
N LEU A 22 10.17 8.30 20.71
CA LEU A 22 10.55 9.25 19.66
C LEU A 22 11.84 9.98 20.04
N PRO A 23 12.80 10.14 19.11
CA PRO A 23 14.03 10.89 19.36
C PRO A 23 13.73 12.38 19.57
N ASP A 24 14.56 13.05 20.36
CA ASP A 24 14.42 14.50 20.60
C ASP A 24 14.81 15.35 19.39
N LYS A 25 15.69 14.82 18.53
CA LYS A 25 16.14 15.48 17.31
C LYS A 25 16.17 14.48 16.15
N LEU A 26 15.55 14.88 15.05
CA LEU A 26 15.57 14.12 13.80
C LEU A 26 16.82 14.48 12.96
N PRO A 27 17.36 13.56 12.14
CA PRO A 27 18.52 13.81 11.28
C PRO A 27 18.21 14.84 10.18
N PRO A 28 19.19 15.43 9.47
CA PRO A 28 18.89 16.36 8.38
C PRO A 28 18.17 15.68 7.19
N HIS A 29 17.47 16.48 6.39
CA HIS A 29 16.83 16.03 5.15
C HIS A 29 17.85 15.73 4.02
N PRO A 30 17.51 14.84 3.07
CA PRO A 30 16.33 13.98 3.06
C PRO A 30 16.43 12.90 4.14
N ARG A 31 15.28 12.48 4.67
CA ARG A 31 15.13 11.47 5.72
C ARG A 31 13.83 10.65 5.64
N ILE A 32 13.05 10.81 4.57
CA ILE A 32 11.80 10.06 4.36
C ILE A 32 12.04 8.90 3.41
N LEU A 33 12.08 9.14 2.10
CA LEU A 33 12.23 8.08 1.10
C LEU A 33 13.65 7.52 1.07
N VAL A 34 14.63 8.42 1.20
CA VAL A 34 16.05 8.14 1.32
C VAL A 34 16.61 9.00 2.43
N SER A 35 17.67 8.53 3.09
CA SER A 35 18.41 9.35 4.04
C SER A 35 19.66 9.94 3.39
N ALA A 36 20.04 11.16 3.77
CA ALA A 36 21.30 11.79 3.33
C ALA A 36 22.53 10.88 3.57
N SER A 37 22.54 10.12 4.66
CA SER A 37 23.63 9.20 5.02
C SER A 37 23.69 7.95 4.14
N GLU A 38 22.58 7.51 3.53
CA GLU A 38 22.53 6.31 2.69
C GLU A 38 22.78 6.58 1.20
N LEU A 39 22.66 7.84 0.75
CA LEU A 39 22.87 8.21 -0.66
C LEU A 39 24.20 7.69 -1.25
N PRO A 40 25.36 7.76 -0.57
CA PRO A 40 26.61 7.21 -1.10
C PRO A 40 26.52 5.70 -1.38
N LYS A 41 25.89 4.93 -0.48
CA LYS A 41 25.69 3.49 -0.62
C LYS A 41 24.75 3.17 -1.79
N ILE A 42 23.71 3.98 -1.99
CA ILE A 42 22.78 3.83 -3.12
C ILE A 42 23.51 4.06 -4.44
N ARG A 43 24.31 5.14 -4.56
CA ARG A 43 25.11 5.41 -5.76
C ARG A 43 26.12 4.30 -6.04
N GLN A 44 26.83 3.82 -5.02
CA GLN A 44 27.74 2.68 -5.16
C GLN A 44 27.02 1.43 -5.70
N ARG A 45 25.80 1.16 -5.22
CA ARG A 45 24.99 0.03 -5.72
C ARG A 45 24.58 0.23 -7.18
N ILE A 46 24.18 1.43 -7.58
CA ILE A 46 23.86 1.78 -8.96
C ILE A 46 25.07 1.52 -9.87
N ASP A 47 26.27 1.87 -9.42
CA ASP A 47 27.50 1.68 -10.20
C ASP A 47 27.95 0.20 -10.25
N SER A 48 27.66 -0.57 -9.20
CA SER A 48 28.16 -1.94 -9.05
C SER A 48 27.25 -3.01 -9.65
N TYR A 49 25.95 -2.75 -9.77
CA TYR A 49 24.96 -3.77 -10.14
C TYR A 49 24.13 -3.39 -11.36
N PRO A 50 24.15 -4.17 -12.46
CA PRO A 50 23.39 -3.87 -13.67
C PRO A 50 21.88 -3.71 -13.45
N TRP A 51 21.29 -4.50 -12.53
CA TRP A 51 19.87 -4.40 -12.21
C TRP A 51 19.53 -3.07 -11.52
N ALA A 52 20.41 -2.56 -10.66
CA ALA A 52 20.24 -1.26 -9.99
C ALA A 52 20.42 -0.13 -11.00
N LYS A 53 21.44 -0.23 -11.87
CA LYS A 53 21.66 0.72 -12.97
C LYS A 53 20.46 0.81 -13.91
N SER A 54 19.89 -0.32 -14.30
CA SER A 54 18.70 -0.37 -15.17
C SER A 54 17.52 0.37 -14.54
N GLN A 55 17.29 0.19 -13.24
CA GLN A 55 16.24 0.90 -12.54
C GLN A 55 16.54 2.42 -12.43
N PHE A 56 17.76 2.79 -12.08
CA PHE A 56 18.19 4.19 -12.07
C PHE A 56 18.01 4.86 -13.44
N ASP A 57 18.33 4.16 -14.53
CA ASP A 57 18.16 4.69 -15.88
C ASP A 57 16.69 4.88 -16.25
N ARG A 58 15.79 4.03 -15.75
CA ARG A 58 14.35 4.24 -15.90
C ARG A 58 13.89 5.49 -15.14
N LEU A 59 14.25 5.62 -13.87
CA LEU A 59 13.97 6.82 -13.07
C LEU A 59 14.47 8.09 -13.78
N LYS A 60 15.70 8.07 -14.28
CA LYS A 60 16.30 9.20 -15.00
C LYS A 60 15.53 9.52 -16.29
N ARG A 61 15.15 8.53 -17.10
CA ARG A 61 14.34 8.74 -18.31
C ARG A 61 12.98 9.35 -17.99
N GLU A 62 12.32 8.87 -16.95
CA GLU A 62 11.03 9.41 -16.49
C GLU A 62 11.17 10.86 -16.00
N ALA A 63 12.21 11.15 -15.22
CA ALA A 63 12.51 12.51 -14.76
C ALA A 63 12.86 13.47 -15.92
N GLU A 64 13.64 13.03 -16.92
CA GLU A 64 13.92 13.81 -18.14
C GLU A 64 12.65 14.08 -18.97
N ALA A 65 11.76 13.09 -19.09
CA ALA A 65 10.48 13.29 -19.75
C ALA A 65 9.62 14.35 -19.01
N ALA A 66 9.64 14.32 -17.68
CA ALA A 66 8.90 15.28 -16.85
C ALA A 66 9.40 16.72 -16.98
N LEU A 67 10.68 16.96 -17.31
CA LEU A 67 11.21 18.31 -17.53
C LEU A 67 10.49 19.05 -18.67
N LYS A 68 9.97 18.31 -19.66
CA LYS A 68 9.26 18.86 -20.82
C LYS A 68 7.80 19.22 -20.51
N ALA A 69 7.26 18.73 -19.39
CA ALA A 69 5.86 18.95 -19.03
C ALA A 69 5.65 20.36 -18.47
N ASN A 70 4.65 21.07 -19.00
CA ASN A 70 4.18 22.34 -18.43
C ASN A 70 3.34 22.05 -17.18
N VAL A 71 3.69 22.63 -16.03
CA VAL A 71 2.99 22.36 -14.77
C VAL A 71 1.64 23.05 -14.78
N LYS A 72 0.59 22.25 -15.03
CA LYS A 72 -0.81 22.67 -14.96
C LYS A 72 -1.56 21.67 -14.09
N LEU A 73 -1.74 22.02 -12.82
CA LEU A 73 -2.55 21.22 -11.92
C LEU A 73 -4.03 21.29 -12.33
N PRO A 74 -4.80 20.20 -12.14
CA PRO A 74 -6.26 20.24 -12.26
C PRO A 74 -6.88 21.35 -11.41
N ASP A 75 -8.08 21.79 -11.79
CA ASP A 75 -8.75 22.90 -11.13
C ASP A 75 -9.69 22.52 -9.98
N LYS A 76 -9.99 21.24 -9.87
CA LYS A 76 -10.76 20.59 -8.81
C LYS A 76 -10.09 19.27 -8.43
N GLY A 77 -10.54 18.68 -7.33
CA GLY A 77 -10.19 17.30 -6.97
C GLY A 77 -10.78 16.27 -7.93
N GLY A 78 -10.25 15.06 -7.86
CA GLY A 78 -10.71 13.93 -8.67
C GLY A 78 -11.78 13.08 -8.01
N GLN A 79 -12.13 11.94 -8.62
CA GLN A 79 -13.22 11.08 -8.15
C GLN A 79 -12.85 9.59 -8.12
N TRP A 80 -13.74 8.79 -7.52
CA TRP A 80 -13.50 7.44 -7.05
C TRP A 80 -13.20 6.47 -8.18
N TYR A 81 -12.08 5.77 -8.09
CA TYR A 81 -11.56 4.97 -9.20
C TYR A 81 -12.53 3.87 -9.66
N HIS A 82 -13.37 3.36 -8.76
CA HIS A 82 -14.34 2.32 -9.06
C HIS A 82 -15.45 2.75 -10.01
N TYR A 83 -15.72 4.06 -10.14
CA TYR A 83 -16.63 4.57 -11.16
C TYR A 83 -16.07 4.47 -12.59
N TYR A 84 -14.78 4.13 -12.76
CA TYR A 84 -14.14 4.03 -14.08
C TYR A 84 -14.35 2.67 -14.76
N SER A 85 -15.58 2.17 -14.67
CA SER A 85 -16.03 0.92 -15.29
C SER A 85 -17.19 1.22 -16.23
N CYS A 86 -17.23 0.53 -17.36
CA CYS A 86 -18.39 0.55 -18.24
C CYS A 86 -19.60 -0.05 -17.49
N PRO A 87 -20.73 0.66 -17.39
CA PRO A 87 -21.89 0.16 -16.66
C PRO A 87 -22.55 -1.06 -17.33
N LYS A 88 -22.34 -1.25 -18.64
CA LYS A 88 -22.87 -2.40 -19.40
C LYS A 88 -21.98 -3.63 -19.30
N HIS A 89 -20.67 -3.44 -19.43
CA HIS A 89 -19.71 -4.54 -19.60
C HIS A 89 -18.87 -4.82 -18.35
N GLY A 90 -18.91 -3.95 -17.35
CA GLY A 90 -18.02 -3.98 -16.18
C GLY A 90 -16.53 -3.76 -16.47
N ALA A 91 -16.15 -3.71 -17.76
CA ALA A 91 -14.78 -3.48 -18.19
C ALA A 91 -14.28 -2.08 -17.79
N ARG A 92 -13.03 -2.00 -17.34
CA ARG A 92 -12.38 -0.71 -17.07
C ARG A 92 -12.32 0.14 -18.34
N LEU A 93 -12.70 1.40 -18.22
CA LEU A 93 -12.66 2.34 -19.36
C LEU A 93 -11.21 2.64 -19.78
N LYS A 94 -11.02 2.93 -21.07
CA LYS A 94 -9.76 3.42 -21.64
C LYS A 94 -9.83 4.94 -21.82
N THR A 95 -8.90 5.67 -21.23
CA THR A 95 -8.79 7.11 -21.46
C THR A 95 -8.24 7.40 -22.86
N GLU A 96 -8.95 8.19 -23.67
CA GLU A 96 -8.45 8.74 -24.93
C GLU A 96 -8.25 10.26 -24.90
N GLY A 97 -8.82 10.93 -23.90
CA GLY A 97 -8.60 12.33 -23.59
C GLY A 97 -9.26 12.73 -22.28
N PRO A 98 -9.14 14.01 -21.88
CA PRO A 98 -9.67 14.49 -20.59
C PRO A 98 -11.19 14.30 -20.44
N THR A 99 -11.92 14.32 -21.56
CA THR A 99 -13.39 14.22 -21.61
C THR A 99 -13.87 13.07 -22.50
N ARG A 100 -13.00 12.09 -22.79
CA ARG A 100 -13.31 10.98 -23.70
C ARG A 100 -12.75 9.68 -23.16
N HIS A 101 -13.64 8.85 -22.63
CA HIS A 101 -13.32 7.56 -22.00
C HIS A 101 -14.10 6.47 -22.71
N VAL A 102 -13.41 5.47 -23.25
CA VAL A 102 -14.01 4.52 -24.19
C VAL A 102 -14.10 3.14 -23.56
N CYS A 103 -15.26 2.49 -23.68
CA CYS A 103 -15.37 1.08 -23.31
C CYS A 103 -14.59 0.22 -24.32
N PRO A 104 -13.69 -0.66 -23.87
CA PRO A 104 -12.89 -1.49 -24.77
C PRO A 104 -13.68 -2.61 -25.46
N VAL A 105 -14.95 -2.83 -25.08
CA VAL A 105 -15.78 -3.93 -25.61
C VAL A 105 -16.61 -3.46 -26.80
N ASP A 106 -17.33 -2.34 -26.66
CA ASP A 106 -18.27 -1.84 -27.66
C ASP A 106 -17.89 -0.47 -28.25
N ASN A 107 -16.79 0.13 -27.77
CA ASN A 107 -16.33 1.48 -28.12
C ASN A 107 -17.32 2.61 -27.75
N GLU A 108 -18.26 2.37 -26.84
CA GLU A 108 -19.11 3.42 -26.31
C GLU A 108 -18.27 4.49 -25.58
N VAL A 109 -18.60 5.76 -25.82
CA VAL A 109 -17.87 6.91 -25.28
C VAL A 109 -18.61 7.46 -24.06
N PHE A 110 -17.87 7.57 -22.96
CA PHE A 110 -18.28 8.17 -21.71
C PHE A 110 -17.56 9.51 -21.51
N SER A 111 -18.29 10.49 -20.97
CA SER A 111 -17.83 11.87 -20.74
C SER A 111 -18.64 12.50 -19.60
N GLY A 112 -18.10 13.54 -18.97
CA GLY A 112 -18.72 14.21 -17.82
C GLY A 112 -18.54 13.46 -16.50
N TYR A 113 -19.26 13.92 -15.47
CA TYR A 113 -19.24 13.28 -14.15
C TYR A 113 -19.86 11.87 -14.22
N PRO A 114 -19.24 10.84 -13.61
CA PRO A 114 -18.02 10.90 -12.81
C PRO A 114 -16.72 10.64 -13.59
N TYR A 115 -16.77 10.27 -14.86
CA TYR A 115 -15.64 9.74 -15.64
C TYR A 115 -14.49 10.74 -15.82
N ASP A 116 -14.81 11.99 -16.15
CA ASP A 116 -13.82 13.07 -16.30
C ASP A 116 -13.09 13.35 -14.98
N ASP A 117 -13.81 13.22 -13.86
CA ASP A 117 -13.28 13.47 -12.52
C ASP A 117 -12.39 12.31 -12.05
N VAL A 118 -12.65 11.07 -12.47
CA VAL A 118 -11.70 9.96 -12.22
C VAL A 118 -10.41 10.18 -13.01
N PHE A 119 -10.49 10.68 -14.25
CA PHE A 119 -9.30 11.08 -15.00
C PHE A 119 -8.50 12.18 -14.27
N ILE A 120 -9.18 13.16 -13.67
CA ILE A 120 -8.55 14.21 -12.85
C ILE A 120 -7.78 13.62 -11.66
N MET A 121 -8.31 12.59 -10.99
CA MET A 121 -7.56 11.90 -9.93
C MET A 121 -6.26 11.28 -10.48
N GLY A 122 -6.32 10.70 -11.68
CA GLY A 122 -5.15 10.22 -12.41
C GLY A 122 -4.09 11.32 -12.64
N GLU A 123 -4.52 12.52 -13.03
CA GLU A 123 -3.63 13.66 -13.22
C GLU A 123 -3.00 14.16 -11.91
N HIS A 124 -3.74 14.18 -10.80
CA HIS A 124 -3.16 14.48 -9.49
C HIS A 124 -2.09 13.47 -9.10
N ASN A 125 -2.37 12.18 -9.27
CA ASN A 125 -1.44 11.09 -9.02
C ASN A 125 -0.19 11.18 -9.91
N ARG A 126 -0.35 11.59 -11.18
CA ARG A 126 0.74 11.83 -12.11
C ARG A 126 1.64 12.97 -11.63
N TRP A 127 1.07 14.12 -11.24
CA TRP A 127 1.86 15.26 -10.76
C TRP A 127 2.58 14.98 -9.44
N ALA A 128 1.92 14.30 -8.49
CA ALA A 128 2.58 13.88 -7.25
C ALA A 128 3.69 12.86 -7.51
N GLY A 129 3.49 11.96 -8.49
CA GLY A 129 4.52 11.06 -8.98
C GLY A 129 5.73 11.79 -9.56
N ILE A 130 5.51 12.78 -10.43
CA ILE A 130 6.58 13.63 -11.00
C ILE A 130 7.37 14.35 -9.90
N LEU A 131 6.68 14.96 -8.93
CA LEU A 131 7.32 15.60 -7.78
C LEU A 131 8.27 14.64 -7.06
N ARG A 132 7.79 13.45 -6.71
CA ARG A 132 8.58 12.40 -6.05
C ARG A 132 9.76 11.93 -6.91
N GLN A 133 9.51 11.59 -8.17
CA GLN A 133 10.52 11.08 -9.11
C GLN A 133 11.63 12.10 -9.37
N CYS A 134 11.28 13.35 -9.66
CA CYS A 134 12.26 14.41 -9.87
C CYS A 134 13.03 14.73 -8.58
N GLY A 135 12.39 14.69 -7.41
CA GLY A 135 13.06 14.83 -6.12
C GLY A 135 14.11 13.73 -5.90
N LEU A 136 13.75 12.46 -6.11
CA LEU A 136 14.69 11.34 -5.98
C LEU A 136 15.80 11.39 -7.03
N ALA A 137 15.48 11.71 -8.29
CA ALA A 137 16.46 11.86 -9.36
C ALA A 137 17.49 12.95 -9.03
N TYR A 138 17.05 14.09 -8.49
CA TYR A 138 17.95 15.14 -7.98
C TYR A 138 18.87 14.59 -6.89
N GLN A 139 18.35 13.90 -5.88
CA GLN A 139 19.17 13.36 -4.80
C GLN A 139 20.22 12.36 -5.28
N LEU A 140 19.93 11.56 -6.32
CA LEU A 140 20.88 10.60 -6.85
C LEU A 140 21.91 11.22 -7.81
N THR A 141 21.54 12.26 -8.57
CA THR A 141 22.37 12.83 -9.65
C THR A 141 23.05 14.15 -9.30
N GLY A 142 22.47 14.95 -8.41
CA GLY A 142 22.84 16.35 -8.19
C GLY A 142 22.35 17.32 -9.29
N ASP A 143 21.61 16.86 -10.31
CA ASP A 143 21.15 17.71 -11.41
C ASP A 143 19.99 18.62 -10.95
N THR A 144 20.26 19.91 -10.88
CA THR A 144 19.33 20.93 -10.37
C THR A 144 18.11 21.14 -11.25
N ARG A 145 18.12 20.68 -12.51
CA ARG A 145 16.93 20.74 -13.39
C ARG A 145 15.78 19.91 -12.82
N TYR A 146 16.07 18.72 -12.27
CA TYR A 146 15.04 17.90 -11.62
C TYR A 146 14.51 18.57 -10.35
N ALA A 147 15.40 19.16 -9.53
CA ALA A 147 14.99 19.90 -8.34
C ALA A 147 14.07 21.09 -8.68
N ALA A 148 14.38 21.82 -9.76
CA ALA A 148 13.56 22.94 -10.22
C ALA A 148 12.14 22.49 -10.63
N LYS A 149 12.03 21.41 -11.42
CA LYS A 149 10.72 20.85 -11.83
C LYS A 149 9.91 20.34 -10.64
N ALA A 150 10.55 19.60 -9.72
CA ALA A 150 9.89 19.13 -8.50
C ALA A 150 9.42 20.32 -7.63
N LYS A 151 10.25 21.35 -7.46
CA LYS A 151 9.90 22.57 -6.71
C LYS A 151 8.73 23.32 -7.35
N GLU A 152 8.69 23.44 -8.67
CA GLU A 152 7.58 24.04 -9.42
C GLU A 152 6.25 23.33 -9.11
N VAL A 153 6.21 22.00 -9.16
CA VAL A 153 5.01 21.20 -8.85
C VAL A 153 4.61 21.36 -7.38
N LEU A 154 5.58 21.31 -6.44
CA LEU A 154 5.32 21.46 -5.02
C LEU A 154 4.70 22.82 -4.68
N LEU A 155 5.26 23.91 -5.22
CA LEU A 155 4.76 25.26 -4.98
C LEU A 155 3.41 25.52 -5.68
N ALA A 156 3.18 24.91 -6.84
CA ALA A 156 1.87 24.95 -7.51
C ALA A 156 0.78 24.30 -6.64
N TYR A 157 1.08 23.18 -5.98
CA TYR A 157 0.15 22.57 -5.04
C TYR A 157 -0.06 23.46 -3.80
N ALA A 158 1.00 24.04 -3.25
CA ALA A 158 0.88 24.95 -2.11
C ALA A 158 0.03 26.19 -2.39
N GLU A 159 0.02 26.69 -3.62
CA GLU A 159 -0.85 27.81 -4.01
C GLU A 159 -2.32 27.42 -4.26
N ARG A 160 -2.57 26.14 -4.55
CA ARG A 160 -3.87 25.68 -5.02
C ARG A 160 -4.66 24.86 -4.01
N TYR A 161 -3.99 24.15 -3.12
CA TYR A 161 -4.61 23.13 -2.28
C TYR A 161 -5.80 23.63 -1.45
N GLU A 162 -5.67 24.80 -0.81
CA GLU A 162 -6.75 25.36 0.01
C GLU A 162 -8.01 25.70 -0.80
N LYS A 163 -7.86 25.98 -2.10
CA LYS A 163 -8.94 26.33 -3.02
C LYS A 163 -9.75 25.12 -3.47
N TYR A 164 -9.24 23.90 -3.31
CA TYR A 164 -10.01 22.71 -3.63
C TYR A 164 -11.13 22.49 -2.60
N PRO A 165 -12.37 22.27 -3.05
CA PRO A 165 -13.48 21.97 -2.15
C PRO A 165 -13.31 20.57 -1.54
N LEU A 166 -13.69 20.46 -0.27
CA LEU A 166 -13.85 19.15 0.37
C LEU A 166 -15.02 18.42 -0.29
N HIS A 167 -14.83 17.16 -0.67
CA HIS A 167 -15.87 16.32 -1.24
C HIS A 167 -15.63 14.83 -0.95
N ASN A 168 -16.71 14.05 -0.86
CA ASN A 168 -16.67 12.60 -0.76
C ASN A 168 -16.99 11.93 -2.12
N ILE A 169 -17.11 10.59 -2.14
CA ILE A 169 -17.49 9.84 -3.36
C ILE A 169 -18.88 10.18 -3.93
N LYS A 170 -19.72 10.86 -3.14
CA LYS A 170 -21.05 11.35 -3.52
C LYS A 170 -21.05 12.86 -3.81
N GLY A 171 -19.89 13.51 -3.80
CA GLY A 171 -19.75 14.96 -4.00
C GLY A 171 -20.11 15.80 -2.77
N GLU A 172 -20.31 15.20 -1.59
CA GLU A 172 -20.71 15.92 -0.37
C GLU A 172 -19.49 16.40 0.42
N ALA A 173 -19.52 17.64 0.93
CA ALA A 173 -18.48 18.17 1.81
C ALA A 173 -18.63 17.65 3.25
N ARG A 174 -18.14 16.43 3.52
CA ARG A 174 -18.25 15.76 4.83
C ARG A 174 -16.94 15.08 5.25
N VAL A 175 -16.81 14.85 6.56
CA VAL A 175 -15.70 14.07 7.15
C VAL A 175 -15.62 12.70 6.46
N GLY A 176 -14.40 12.27 6.16
CA GLY A 176 -14.13 11.06 5.37
C GLY A 176 -13.92 11.33 3.88
N GLY A 177 -14.34 12.49 3.38
CA GLY A 177 -13.95 13.02 2.07
C GLY A 177 -12.52 13.58 2.03
N GLY A 178 -12.09 14.01 0.85
CA GLY A 178 -10.80 14.67 0.63
C GLY A 178 -10.95 15.94 -0.22
N LYS A 179 -9.82 16.57 -0.55
CA LYS A 179 -9.76 17.77 -1.39
C LYS A 179 -9.17 17.46 -2.77
N VAL A 180 -8.08 16.70 -2.79
CA VAL A 180 -7.46 16.22 -4.04
C VAL A 180 -8.13 14.94 -4.51
N GLY A 181 -8.38 14.02 -3.58
CA GLY A 181 -9.16 12.81 -3.84
C GLY A 181 -10.51 12.83 -3.12
N PRO A 182 -11.42 11.92 -3.47
CA PRO A 182 -12.77 11.88 -2.92
C PRO A 182 -12.85 11.19 -1.55
N GLN A 183 -11.75 10.66 -1.00
CA GLN A 183 -11.71 10.00 0.30
C GLN A 183 -10.40 10.33 1.01
N THR A 184 -10.39 10.22 2.34
CA THR A 184 -9.14 10.35 3.11
C THR A 184 -8.08 9.29 2.73
N LEU A 185 -8.48 8.19 2.11
CA LEU A 185 -7.56 7.22 1.51
C LEU A 185 -6.79 7.85 0.36
N ASP A 186 -7.49 8.32 -0.67
CA ASP A 186 -6.90 8.97 -1.84
C ASP A 186 -6.04 10.17 -1.44
N GLU A 187 -6.55 10.99 -0.52
CA GLU A 187 -5.85 12.13 0.05
C GLU A 187 -4.50 11.71 0.68
N SER A 188 -4.48 10.61 1.44
CA SER A 188 -3.27 10.10 2.08
C SER A 188 -2.26 9.55 1.08
N THR A 189 -2.72 8.75 0.10
CA THR A 189 -1.81 8.17 -0.92
C THR A 189 -1.16 9.25 -1.79
N TRP A 190 -1.91 10.30 -2.14
CA TRP A 190 -1.38 11.47 -2.83
C TRP A 190 -0.38 12.24 -1.96
N LEU A 191 -0.74 12.53 -0.70
CA LEU A 191 0.10 13.31 0.21
C LEU A 191 1.43 12.61 0.52
N ILE A 192 1.45 11.28 0.65
CA ILE A 192 2.70 10.51 0.86
C ILE A 192 3.71 10.81 -0.25
N ARG A 193 3.30 10.76 -1.52
CA ARG A 193 4.20 11.06 -2.66
C ARG A 193 4.68 12.51 -2.65
N VAL A 194 3.79 13.43 -2.28
CA VAL A 194 4.14 14.85 -2.12
C VAL A 194 5.19 15.04 -1.03
N LEU A 195 5.03 14.39 0.13
CA LEU A 195 5.95 14.45 1.26
C LEU A 195 7.32 13.85 0.92
N GLU A 196 7.36 12.69 0.26
CA GLU A 196 8.59 12.05 -0.20
C GLU A 196 9.39 12.94 -1.18
N GLY A 197 8.70 13.60 -2.12
CA GLY A 197 9.34 14.55 -3.03
C GLY A 197 9.75 15.87 -2.36
N ALA A 198 8.92 16.40 -1.44
CA ALA A 198 9.23 17.62 -0.70
C ALA A 198 10.46 17.44 0.21
N ASP A 199 10.58 16.29 0.88
CA ASP A 199 11.74 15.94 1.70
C ASP A 199 13.05 15.96 0.90
N CYS A 200 13.04 15.45 -0.33
CA CYS A 200 14.18 15.50 -1.25
C CYS A 200 14.60 16.94 -1.62
N LEU A 201 13.71 17.92 -1.51
CA LEU A 201 13.99 19.32 -1.85
C LEU A 201 14.14 20.22 -0.63
N TRP A 202 13.82 19.71 0.56
CA TRP A 202 13.65 20.54 1.75
C TRP A 202 14.88 21.43 2.05
N PRO A 203 16.13 20.96 1.92
CA PRO A 203 17.30 21.83 2.11
C PRO A 203 17.41 23.00 1.12
N LEU A 204 16.80 22.89 -0.06
CA LEU A 204 16.86 23.90 -1.13
C LEU A 204 15.75 24.96 -1.04
N LEU A 205 14.71 24.72 -0.26
CA LEU A 205 13.62 25.67 -0.09
C LEU A 205 14.05 26.81 0.85
N SER A 206 13.74 28.04 0.45
CA SER A 206 13.86 29.20 1.33
C SER A 206 12.92 29.08 2.54
N ALA A 207 13.18 29.85 3.59
CA ALA A 207 12.31 29.87 4.77
C ALA A 207 10.85 30.21 4.41
N ALA A 208 10.65 31.16 3.50
CA ALA A 208 9.31 31.55 3.02
C ALA A 208 8.61 30.43 2.25
N GLU A 209 9.35 29.69 1.41
CA GLU A 209 8.79 28.55 0.67
C GLU A 209 8.45 27.37 1.59
N LYS A 210 9.32 27.07 2.57
CA LYS A 210 9.04 26.06 3.60
C LYS A 210 7.78 26.42 4.37
N GLN A 211 7.66 27.67 4.81
CA GLN A 211 6.47 28.15 5.51
C GLN A 211 5.23 28.02 4.64
N LYS A 212 5.28 28.46 3.37
CA LYS A 212 4.16 28.34 2.42
C LYS A 212 3.72 26.89 2.25
N VAL A 213 4.66 25.97 2.00
CA VAL A 213 4.38 24.53 1.84
C VAL A 213 3.83 23.93 3.13
N ALA A 214 4.41 24.26 4.28
CA ALA A 214 3.92 23.77 5.57
C ALA A 214 2.49 24.24 5.87
N SER A 215 2.20 25.53 5.70
CA SER A 215 0.94 26.12 6.14
C SER A 215 -0.19 26.05 5.12
N GLN A 216 0.10 26.05 3.81
CA GLN A 216 -0.92 26.09 2.76
C GLN A 216 -1.12 24.74 2.05
N LEU A 217 -0.23 23.77 2.25
CA LEU A 217 -0.32 22.43 1.65
C LEU A 217 -0.40 21.34 2.71
N ILE A 218 0.68 21.16 3.47
CA ILE A 218 0.84 19.97 4.32
C ILE A 218 -0.12 20.02 5.51
N ALA A 219 -0.12 21.09 6.29
CA ALA A 219 -0.96 21.18 7.49
C ALA A 219 -2.47 21.09 7.16
N PRO A 220 -3.00 21.79 6.14
CA PRO A 220 -4.39 21.60 5.72
C PRO A 220 -4.71 20.17 5.27
N ALA A 221 -3.82 19.51 4.52
CA ALA A 221 -4.04 18.13 4.09
C ALA A 221 -4.01 17.13 5.26
N VAL A 222 -3.06 17.30 6.17
CA VAL A 222 -2.99 16.53 7.41
C VAL A 222 -4.26 16.73 8.24
N GLN A 223 -4.79 17.95 8.33
CA GLN A 223 -6.04 18.22 9.04
C GLN A 223 -7.23 17.47 8.44
N VAL A 224 -7.39 17.48 7.11
CA VAL A 224 -8.43 16.71 6.40
C VAL A 224 -8.32 15.22 6.74
N ILE A 225 -7.11 14.67 6.69
CA ILE A 225 -6.84 13.25 6.96
C ILE A 225 -7.13 12.88 8.43
N ARG A 226 -6.71 13.73 9.38
CA ARG A 226 -6.80 13.47 10.83
C ARG A 226 -8.22 13.48 11.37
N GLN A 227 -9.13 14.25 10.76
CA GLN A 227 -10.53 14.38 11.20
C GLN A 227 -11.33 13.07 11.10
N HIS A 228 -11.02 12.24 10.12
CA HIS A 228 -11.64 10.93 9.99
C HIS A 228 -10.84 9.93 10.83
N LYS A 229 -11.48 9.11 11.67
CA LYS A 229 -10.83 8.03 12.44
C LYS A 229 -11.52 6.70 12.12
N MET A 230 -10.75 5.68 11.76
CA MET A 230 -11.31 4.38 11.33
C MET A 230 -10.96 3.20 12.26
N GLY A 231 -10.28 3.45 13.39
CA GLY A 231 -9.82 2.38 14.25
C GLY A 231 -8.78 1.50 13.56
N ILE A 232 -8.90 0.17 13.70
CA ILE A 232 -8.04 -0.79 13.01
C ILE A 232 -8.58 -1.03 11.61
N HIS A 233 -7.83 -0.62 10.58
CA HIS A 233 -8.29 -0.65 9.19
C HIS A 233 -7.13 -0.37 8.22
N ASN A 234 -7.12 -1.01 7.04
CA ASN A 234 -6.10 -0.76 6.02
C ASN A 234 -5.95 0.74 5.64
N ILE A 235 -7.07 1.46 5.47
CA ILE A 235 -7.10 2.90 5.20
C ILE A 235 -6.46 3.71 6.34
N GLN A 236 -6.64 3.30 7.59
CA GLN A 236 -5.99 3.98 8.71
C GLN A 236 -4.47 3.83 8.67
N CYS A 237 -3.93 2.72 8.15
CA CYS A 237 -2.49 2.58 7.91
C CYS A 237 -1.98 3.61 6.90
N TRP A 238 -2.68 3.86 5.78
CA TRP A 238 -2.31 4.91 4.83
C TRP A 238 -2.33 6.31 5.45
N LYS A 239 -3.36 6.58 6.26
CA LYS A 239 -3.51 7.87 6.96
C LYS A 239 -2.41 8.07 8.00
N ASN A 240 -2.07 7.04 8.77
CA ASN A 240 -0.96 7.08 9.71
C ASN A 240 0.36 7.35 8.99
N SER A 241 0.59 6.73 7.82
CA SER A 241 1.79 7.00 7.04
C SER A 241 1.84 8.44 6.54
N ALA A 242 0.75 8.97 5.98
CA ALA A 242 0.72 10.36 5.54
C ALA A 242 0.98 11.35 6.70
N VAL A 243 0.30 11.16 7.84
CA VAL A 243 0.45 12.03 9.03
C VAL A 243 1.84 11.90 9.66
N GLY A 244 2.35 10.67 9.78
CA GLY A 244 3.67 10.41 10.34
C GLY A 244 4.79 10.95 9.45
N LEU A 245 4.71 10.78 8.14
CA LEU A 245 5.66 11.38 7.21
C LEU A 245 5.62 12.92 7.22
N ALA A 246 4.44 13.53 7.39
CA ALA A 246 4.34 14.97 7.58
C ALA A 246 4.99 15.42 8.90
N GLY A 247 4.84 14.62 9.96
CA GLY A 247 5.54 14.78 11.22
C GLY A 247 7.06 14.74 11.06
N LEU A 248 7.58 13.78 10.29
CA LEU A 248 9.02 13.69 9.98
C LEU A 248 9.50 14.88 9.12
N LEU A 249 8.70 15.36 8.18
CA LEU A 249 9.08 16.46 7.31
C LEU A 249 9.16 17.80 8.08
N LEU A 250 8.18 18.06 8.95
CA LEU A 250 8.03 19.35 9.64
C LEU A 250 8.58 19.38 11.07
N ASP A 251 9.27 18.32 11.51
CA ASP A 251 9.68 18.13 12.92
C ASP A 251 8.48 18.23 13.89
N ASN A 252 7.29 17.80 13.46
CA ASN A 252 6.07 17.88 14.26
C ASN A 252 5.90 16.60 15.11
N ARG A 253 6.28 16.71 16.39
CA ARG A 253 6.22 15.59 17.35
C ARG A 253 4.80 15.11 17.64
N GLU A 254 3.81 15.99 17.67
CA GLU A 254 2.40 15.60 17.93
C GLU A 254 1.90 14.64 16.84
N TRP A 255 2.18 14.96 15.58
CA TRP A 255 1.75 14.13 14.45
C TRP A 255 2.49 12.78 14.41
N LEU A 256 3.77 12.76 14.79
CA LEU A 256 4.52 11.51 14.95
C LEU A 256 3.95 10.64 16.06
N GLU A 257 3.69 11.23 17.22
CA GLU A 257 3.12 10.54 18.38
C GLU A 257 1.75 9.95 18.02
N GLU A 258 0.88 10.72 17.37
CA GLU A 258 -0.43 10.26 16.93
C GLU A 258 -0.32 9.11 15.91
N ALA A 259 0.53 9.26 14.89
CA ALA A 259 0.67 8.28 13.83
C ALA A 259 1.27 6.95 14.30
N ILE A 260 2.14 6.98 15.33
CA ILE A 260 2.87 5.80 15.80
C ILE A 260 2.22 5.20 17.06
N ASN A 261 2.05 6.02 18.10
CA ASN A 261 1.62 5.60 19.44
C ASN A 261 0.14 5.90 19.73
N GLY A 262 -0.53 6.67 18.88
CA GLY A 262 -1.93 7.01 19.05
C GLY A 262 -2.87 5.79 19.11
N PRO A 263 -4.12 5.97 19.54
CA PRO A 263 -5.09 4.88 19.74
C PRO A 263 -5.45 4.12 18.46
N SER A 264 -5.15 4.68 17.29
CA SER A 264 -5.24 4.01 15.99
C SER A 264 -3.93 4.11 15.20
N GLY A 265 -2.82 4.45 15.88
CA GLY A 265 -1.48 4.57 15.30
C GLY A 265 -0.88 3.22 14.93
N TYR A 266 0.30 3.23 14.31
CA TYR A 266 1.04 2.07 13.83
C TYR A 266 1.08 0.92 14.85
N ASN A 267 1.42 1.22 16.11
CA ASN A 267 1.54 0.19 17.14
C ASN A 267 0.21 -0.53 17.42
N GLN A 268 -0.92 0.20 17.37
CA GLN A 268 -2.24 -0.41 17.51
C GLN A 268 -2.66 -1.19 16.27
N GLN A 269 -2.34 -0.69 15.07
CA GLN A 269 -2.59 -1.41 13.81
C GLN A 269 -1.86 -2.77 13.80
N MET A 270 -0.57 -2.77 14.16
CA MET A 270 0.22 -3.99 14.23
C MET A 270 -0.29 -4.95 15.30
N ALA A 271 -0.53 -4.45 16.52
CA ALA A 271 -0.92 -5.29 17.64
C ALA A 271 -2.31 -5.94 17.49
N LYS A 272 -3.25 -5.28 16.80
CA LYS A 272 -4.66 -5.72 16.71
C LYS A 272 -5.09 -6.15 15.33
N GLY A 273 -4.45 -5.64 14.27
CA GLY A 273 -4.81 -5.92 12.89
C GLY A 273 -4.03 -7.07 12.27
N VAL A 274 -2.90 -7.48 12.86
CA VAL A 274 -2.07 -8.59 12.37
C VAL A 274 -2.27 -9.82 13.26
N SER A 275 -2.73 -10.92 12.66
CA SER A 275 -2.90 -12.18 13.40
C SER A 275 -1.54 -12.78 13.80
N VAL A 276 -1.55 -13.73 14.74
CA VAL A 276 -0.35 -14.49 15.10
C VAL A 276 0.15 -15.39 13.96
N ASP A 277 -0.70 -15.68 12.97
CA ASP A 277 -0.32 -16.37 11.74
C ASP A 277 0.29 -15.42 10.69
N GLY A 278 0.05 -14.12 10.84
CA GLY A 278 0.64 -13.04 10.05
C GLY A 278 -0.31 -12.37 9.06
N ASN A 279 -1.51 -12.91 8.85
CA ASN A 279 -2.52 -12.28 8.01
C ASN A 279 -2.96 -10.93 8.58
N TRP A 280 -3.19 -9.96 7.70
CA TRP A 280 -4.04 -8.82 8.02
C TRP A 280 -5.47 -9.30 8.25
N TYR A 281 -6.17 -8.74 9.24
CA TYR A 281 -7.46 -9.25 9.73
C TYR A 281 -8.57 -9.33 8.67
N GLU A 282 -8.46 -8.56 7.59
CA GLU A 282 -9.43 -8.57 6.48
C GLU A 282 -9.36 -9.86 5.65
N ASN A 283 -8.30 -10.70 5.83
CA ASN A 283 -8.11 -11.99 5.15
C ASN A 283 -8.28 -11.96 3.61
N ALA A 284 -8.13 -10.79 3.01
CA ALA A 284 -8.07 -10.58 1.57
C ALA A 284 -6.64 -10.20 1.19
N TRP A 285 -5.99 -11.00 0.33
CA TRP A 285 -4.55 -10.81 0.03
C TRP A 285 -4.24 -9.48 -0.66
N GLY A 286 -5.15 -8.98 -1.49
CA GLY A 286 -5.05 -7.64 -2.06
C GLY A 286 -4.95 -6.58 -0.98
N TYR A 287 -5.83 -6.64 0.03
CA TYR A 287 -5.82 -5.70 1.16
C TYR A 287 -4.70 -5.96 2.18
N HIS A 288 -4.24 -7.20 2.30
CA HIS A 288 -3.03 -7.53 3.06
C HIS A 288 -1.85 -6.73 2.51
N PHE A 289 -1.54 -6.88 1.23
CA PHE A 289 -0.41 -6.16 0.64
C PHE A 289 -0.68 -4.66 0.49
N TYR A 290 -1.94 -4.25 0.31
CA TYR A 290 -2.30 -2.83 0.37
C TYR A 290 -1.93 -2.21 1.72
N THR A 291 -2.15 -2.94 2.81
CA THR A 291 -1.78 -2.54 4.17
C THR A 291 -0.26 -2.57 4.38
N VAL A 292 0.42 -3.63 3.93
CA VAL A 292 1.90 -3.72 4.00
C VAL A 292 2.52 -2.53 3.28
N SER A 293 2.13 -2.25 2.04
CA SER A 293 2.64 -1.11 1.28
C SER A 293 2.34 0.22 1.98
N ALA A 294 1.18 0.36 2.61
CA ALA A 294 0.86 1.55 3.40
C ALA A 294 1.84 1.78 4.55
N VAL A 295 2.07 0.77 5.39
CA VAL A 295 2.90 0.90 6.60
C VAL A 295 4.39 1.04 6.26
N LEU A 296 4.84 0.49 5.14
CA LEU A 296 6.24 0.55 4.72
C LEU A 296 6.73 1.99 4.47
N HIS A 297 5.85 2.90 4.03
CA HIS A 297 6.19 4.32 3.90
C HIS A 297 6.59 4.93 5.25
N LEU A 298 5.79 4.70 6.30
CA LEU A 298 6.11 5.18 7.65
C LEU A 298 7.31 4.47 8.24
N THR A 299 7.42 3.15 8.10
CA THR A 299 8.51 2.38 8.73
C THR A 299 9.87 2.71 8.13
N GLU A 300 9.97 2.92 6.82
CA GLU A 300 11.22 3.33 6.19
C GLU A 300 11.59 4.79 6.55
N GLY A 301 10.63 5.72 6.52
CA GLY A 301 10.88 7.11 6.96
C GLY A 301 11.27 7.21 8.44
N ALA A 302 10.58 6.44 9.29
CA ALA A 302 10.88 6.33 10.72
C ALA A 302 12.30 5.77 10.93
N ARG A 303 12.67 4.69 10.23
CA ARG A 303 14.02 4.09 10.30
C ARG A 303 15.09 5.10 9.92
N ASN A 304 14.90 5.80 8.81
CA ASN A 304 15.79 6.85 8.34
C ASN A 304 15.94 8.01 9.35
N SER A 305 14.98 8.11 10.28
CA SER A 305 14.94 9.11 11.36
C SER A 305 15.29 8.56 12.74
N GLY A 306 15.83 7.34 12.83
CA GLY A 306 16.25 6.72 14.09
C GLY A 306 15.12 6.08 14.92
N ILE A 307 13.93 5.92 14.36
CA ILE A 307 12.77 5.29 15.00
C ILE A 307 12.60 3.88 14.42
N ASN A 308 12.77 2.85 15.24
CA ASN A 308 12.60 1.46 14.78
C ASN A 308 11.13 1.02 14.92
N LEU A 309 10.46 0.85 13.78
CA LEU A 309 9.11 0.30 13.69
C LEU A 309 9.09 -1.18 13.23
N TYR A 310 10.25 -1.77 12.90
CA TYR A 310 10.33 -3.16 12.46
C TYR A 310 10.18 -4.13 13.63
N GLY A 311 8.92 -4.50 13.92
CA GLY A 311 8.53 -5.45 14.96
C GLY A 311 8.22 -6.86 14.41
N PRO A 312 7.93 -7.83 15.29
CA PRO A 312 7.58 -9.19 14.89
C PRO A 312 6.24 -9.26 14.13
N GLU A 313 5.27 -8.38 14.41
CA GLU A 313 3.99 -8.30 13.70
C GLU A 313 4.21 -8.04 12.21
N LEU A 314 4.97 -7.00 11.87
CA LEU A 314 5.27 -6.66 10.49
C LEU A 314 6.08 -7.76 9.80
N ARG A 315 6.99 -8.44 10.51
CA ARG A 315 7.67 -9.63 9.96
C ARG A 315 6.67 -10.73 9.59
N ARG A 316 5.71 -11.03 10.47
CA ARG A 316 4.70 -12.07 10.20
C ARG A 316 3.87 -11.77 8.94
N MET A 317 3.63 -10.49 8.63
CA MET A 317 2.98 -10.10 7.37
C MET A 317 3.79 -10.48 6.12
N PHE A 318 5.11 -10.61 6.20
CA PHE A 318 5.93 -11.15 5.10
C PHE A 318 6.03 -12.67 5.08
N ASP A 319 5.94 -13.30 6.26
CA ASP A 319 6.01 -14.75 6.42
C ASP A 319 4.73 -15.45 5.93
N ALA A 320 3.55 -14.90 6.27
CA ALA A 320 2.26 -15.53 5.98
C ALA A 320 2.03 -15.79 4.49
N PRO A 321 2.29 -14.83 3.58
CA PRO A 321 2.15 -15.06 2.14
C PRO A 321 3.00 -16.22 1.61
N LEU A 322 4.22 -16.41 2.12
CA LEU A 322 5.09 -17.53 1.71
C LEU A 322 4.57 -18.89 2.17
N ARG A 323 3.83 -18.92 3.29
CA ARG A 323 3.23 -20.14 3.84
C ARG A 323 1.93 -20.52 3.13
N LEU A 324 1.17 -19.50 2.71
CA LEU A 324 -0.19 -19.63 2.18
C LEU A 324 -0.29 -19.51 0.66
N CYS A 325 0.83 -19.26 -0.05
CA CYS A 325 0.82 -19.27 -1.51
C CYS A 325 0.73 -20.69 -2.08
N MET A 326 0.11 -20.78 -3.24
CA MET A 326 0.13 -21.95 -4.11
C MET A 326 1.55 -22.23 -4.60
N PRO A 327 1.83 -23.43 -5.15
CA PRO A 327 3.15 -23.83 -5.63
C PRO A 327 3.82 -22.92 -6.66
N ASP A 328 3.04 -22.08 -7.34
CA ASP A 328 3.48 -21.08 -8.31
C ASP A 328 3.74 -19.68 -7.70
N PHE A 329 3.74 -19.56 -6.37
CA PHE A 329 3.89 -18.30 -5.62
C PHE A 329 2.74 -17.31 -5.85
N VAL A 330 1.55 -17.82 -6.13
CA VAL A 330 0.32 -17.03 -6.20
C VAL A 330 -0.58 -17.37 -5.02
N LEU A 331 -1.15 -16.34 -4.38
CA LEU A 331 -2.12 -16.50 -3.31
C LEU A 331 -3.54 -16.64 -3.90
N PRO A 332 -4.41 -17.43 -3.25
CA PRO A 332 -5.80 -17.60 -3.70
C PRO A 332 -6.59 -16.29 -3.62
N ALA A 333 -7.66 -16.19 -4.39
CA ALA A 333 -8.48 -14.98 -4.50
C ALA A 333 -9.56 -14.88 -3.40
N PHE A 334 -9.26 -15.23 -2.15
CA PHE A 334 -10.25 -15.17 -1.07
C PHE A 334 -10.73 -13.74 -0.80
N ASN A 335 -12.01 -13.61 -0.42
CA ASN A 335 -12.65 -12.34 -0.03
C ASN A 335 -12.59 -11.30 -1.16
N ASP A 336 -12.63 -9.99 -0.85
CA ASP A 336 -12.46 -8.93 -1.86
C ASP A 336 -11.01 -8.87 -2.40
N SER A 337 -10.56 -9.90 -3.09
CA SER A 337 -9.23 -10.00 -3.66
C SER A 337 -9.28 -10.67 -5.02
N HIS A 338 -8.37 -10.29 -5.90
CA HIS A 338 -7.95 -11.19 -6.98
C HIS A 338 -6.86 -12.13 -6.47
N SER A 339 -6.45 -13.10 -7.29
CA SER A 339 -5.25 -13.88 -7.02
C SER A 339 -4.02 -12.96 -6.97
N VAL A 340 -3.13 -13.15 -6.00
CA VAL A 340 -2.01 -12.24 -5.75
C VAL A 340 -0.68 -12.97 -5.96
N SER A 341 0.07 -12.60 -7.00
CA SER A 341 1.43 -13.13 -7.19
C SER A 341 2.41 -12.45 -6.23
N LEU A 342 3.16 -13.23 -5.45
CA LEU A 342 4.22 -12.70 -4.58
C LEU A 342 5.33 -12.01 -5.38
N LEU A 343 5.55 -12.43 -6.63
CA LEU A 343 6.50 -11.78 -7.55
C LEU A 343 6.03 -10.39 -8.00
N GLY A 344 4.74 -10.05 -7.81
CA GLY A 344 4.24 -8.69 -7.98
C GLY A 344 4.63 -7.74 -6.84
N TYR A 345 5.10 -8.27 -5.70
CA TYR A 345 5.43 -7.51 -4.50
C TYR A 345 6.91 -7.59 -4.12
N LEU A 346 7.79 -7.82 -5.11
CA LEU A 346 9.24 -7.87 -4.87
C LEU A 346 9.76 -6.59 -4.21
N ASP A 347 9.23 -5.41 -4.52
CA ASP A 347 9.63 -4.17 -3.82
C ASP A 347 9.40 -4.24 -2.31
N ASN A 348 8.27 -4.80 -1.87
CA ASN A 348 8.00 -4.99 -0.45
C ASN A 348 8.97 -6.03 0.15
N TYR A 349 9.28 -7.10 -0.59
CA TYR A 349 10.21 -8.14 -0.14
C TYR A 349 11.69 -7.73 -0.19
N GLU A 350 12.08 -6.75 -1.01
CA GLU A 350 13.42 -6.13 -0.98
C GLU A 350 13.65 -5.43 0.35
N ILE A 351 12.64 -4.70 0.84
CA ILE A 351 12.65 -4.12 2.17
C ILE A 351 12.69 -5.24 3.21
N ALA A 352 11.79 -6.24 3.13
CA ALA A 352 11.74 -7.34 4.10
C ALA A 352 13.10 -8.05 4.23
N ALA A 353 13.73 -8.44 3.11
CA ALA A 353 15.03 -9.12 3.12
C ALA A 353 16.16 -8.24 3.68
N ALA A 354 16.07 -6.91 3.51
CA ALA A 354 17.04 -5.96 4.03
C ALA A 354 16.85 -5.61 5.51
N ARG A 355 15.70 -5.93 6.12
CA ARG A 355 15.36 -5.61 7.52
C ARG A 355 15.26 -6.86 8.40
N TYR A 356 14.81 -7.97 7.81
CA TYR A 356 14.68 -9.27 8.42
C TYR A 356 15.52 -10.28 7.62
N PRO A 357 16.79 -10.51 7.99
CA PRO A 357 17.64 -11.46 7.28
C PRO A 357 17.07 -12.88 7.39
N ASP A 358 16.39 -13.33 6.34
CA ASP A 358 15.78 -14.65 6.23
C ASP A 358 16.00 -15.21 4.83
N ILE A 359 16.39 -16.49 4.76
CA ILE A 359 16.67 -17.15 3.49
C ILE A 359 15.42 -17.25 2.61
N ALA A 360 14.23 -17.33 3.20
CA ALA A 360 12.98 -17.46 2.45
C ALA A 360 12.69 -16.19 1.61
N PHE A 361 12.94 -15.00 2.16
CA PHE A 361 12.79 -13.74 1.40
C PHE A 361 13.82 -13.64 0.28
N ARG A 362 15.07 -14.03 0.54
CA ARG A 362 16.13 -14.07 -0.48
C ARG A 362 15.78 -15.03 -1.63
N GLN A 363 15.28 -16.21 -1.30
CA GLN A 363 14.83 -17.20 -2.27
C GLN A 363 13.68 -16.67 -3.13
N LEU A 364 12.68 -15.99 -2.55
CA LEU A 364 11.63 -15.33 -3.33
C LEU A 364 12.21 -14.28 -4.29
N LEU A 365 13.10 -13.41 -3.79
CA LEU A 365 13.76 -12.39 -4.62
C LEU A 365 14.57 -13.01 -5.77
N ALA A 366 15.22 -14.15 -5.54
CA ALA A 366 15.99 -14.86 -6.57
C ALA A 366 15.12 -15.47 -7.70
N ARG A 367 13.80 -15.56 -7.52
CA ARG A 367 12.85 -15.98 -8.57
C ARG A 367 12.39 -14.83 -9.46
N GLY A 368 12.50 -13.61 -8.94
CA GLY A 368 11.96 -12.41 -9.55
C GLY A 368 12.99 -11.57 -10.31
N LYS A 369 12.51 -10.64 -11.12
CA LYS A 369 13.36 -9.60 -11.71
C LYS A 369 13.53 -8.47 -10.69
N ARG A 370 14.70 -8.41 -10.06
CA ARG A 370 15.06 -7.40 -9.05
C ARG A 370 15.37 -6.00 -9.62
N GLN A 371 14.77 -5.64 -10.76
CA GLN A 371 14.86 -4.31 -11.37
C GLN A 371 13.79 -3.38 -10.79
N THR A 372 13.69 -3.34 -9.46
CA THR A 372 12.63 -2.63 -8.73
C THR A 372 13.21 -1.45 -7.95
N GLU A 373 12.39 -0.49 -7.55
CA GLU A 373 12.88 0.74 -6.92
C GLU A 373 13.50 0.46 -5.55
N MET A 374 12.86 -0.38 -4.73
CA MET A 374 13.37 -0.74 -3.41
C MET A 374 14.62 -1.60 -3.50
N ALA A 375 14.77 -2.45 -4.52
CA ALA A 375 16.03 -3.14 -4.78
C ALA A 375 17.18 -2.14 -4.90
N MET A 376 16.98 -1.07 -5.70
CA MET A 376 17.98 -0.02 -5.94
C MET A 376 18.23 0.82 -4.67
N LEU A 377 17.19 1.22 -3.95
CA LEU A 377 17.32 2.12 -2.80
C LEU A 377 17.86 1.40 -1.56
N CYS A 378 17.26 0.26 -1.19
CA CYS A 378 17.52 -0.32 0.12
C CYS A 378 17.68 -1.85 0.13
N GLY A 379 17.49 -2.51 -1.02
CA GLY A 379 17.56 -3.96 -1.15
C GLY A 379 18.93 -4.56 -0.88
N ILE A 380 18.91 -5.88 -0.75
CA ILE A 380 20.11 -6.70 -0.58
C ILE A 380 20.93 -6.73 -1.87
N ASN A 381 22.24 -6.95 -1.77
CA ASN A 381 23.08 -6.98 -2.97
C ASN A 381 22.94 -8.29 -3.74
N ASP A 382 22.82 -9.41 -3.02
CA ASP A 382 22.74 -10.75 -3.59
C ASP A 382 21.59 -11.57 -3.00
N ALA A 383 20.64 -11.95 -3.86
CA ALA A 383 19.52 -12.81 -3.51
C ALA A 383 19.90 -14.31 -3.44
N GLY A 384 21.08 -14.67 -3.94
CA GLY A 384 21.53 -16.05 -4.00
C GLY A 384 20.69 -16.91 -4.95
N SER A 385 20.53 -18.18 -4.62
CA SER A 385 19.73 -19.12 -5.40
C SER A 385 18.28 -19.15 -4.91
N ALA A 386 17.36 -19.31 -5.84
CA ALA A 386 15.95 -19.59 -5.56
C ALA A 386 15.78 -20.88 -4.73
N GLY A 387 16.63 -21.89 -4.94
CA GLY A 387 16.41 -23.22 -4.35
C GLY A 387 15.09 -23.86 -4.80
N GLU A 388 14.79 -25.04 -4.26
CA GLU A 388 13.52 -25.74 -4.51
C GLU A 388 12.41 -25.18 -3.62
N PHE A 389 11.18 -25.06 -4.15
CA PHE A 389 10.01 -24.70 -3.34
C PHE A 389 9.26 -25.96 -2.92
N THR A 390 9.06 -26.10 -1.62
CA THR A 390 8.21 -27.13 -1.03
C THR A 390 7.00 -26.46 -0.39
N PRO A 391 5.80 -26.59 -0.98
CA PRO A 391 4.57 -26.05 -0.38
C PRO A 391 4.33 -26.70 0.98
N ARG A 392 3.92 -25.90 1.97
CA ARG A 392 3.82 -26.35 3.36
C ARG A 392 2.37 -26.73 3.70
N THR A 393 2.20 -27.95 4.21
CA THR A 393 0.97 -28.31 4.93
C THR A 393 1.00 -27.63 6.28
N GLY A 394 -0.10 -27.01 6.68
CA GLY A 394 -0.15 -26.23 7.91
C GLY A 394 -1.57 -25.77 8.24
N ASN A 395 -1.82 -25.61 9.53
CA ASN A 395 -3.06 -25.05 10.02
C ASN A 395 -2.79 -23.70 10.71
N TYR A 396 -3.39 -22.63 10.20
CA TYR A 396 -3.20 -21.24 10.61
C TYR A 396 -4.45 -20.78 11.33
N THR A 397 -4.55 -21.13 12.62
CA THR A 397 -5.81 -21.08 13.37
C THR A 397 -6.36 -19.68 13.67
N ALA A 398 -5.50 -18.67 13.78
CA ALA A 398 -5.93 -17.30 14.03
C ALA A 398 -6.38 -16.61 12.73
N ALA A 399 -5.74 -16.93 11.60
CA ALA A 399 -6.23 -16.51 10.28
C ALA A 399 -7.45 -17.33 9.85
N GLY A 400 -7.53 -18.59 10.28
CA GLY A 400 -8.53 -19.57 9.87
C GLY A 400 -8.29 -20.13 8.48
N ASN A 401 -7.04 -20.40 8.13
CA ASN A 401 -6.68 -21.04 6.87
C ASN A 401 -6.00 -22.38 7.13
N ALA A 402 -6.41 -23.45 6.44
CA ALA A 402 -5.74 -24.74 6.51
C ALA A 402 -5.25 -25.14 5.12
N VAL A 403 -3.94 -25.38 5.00
CA VAL A 403 -3.28 -25.81 3.78
C VAL A 403 -2.94 -27.29 3.85
N LEU A 404 -3.34 -28.04 2.84
CA LEU A 404 -2.88 -29.40 2.55
C LEU A 404 -2.04 -29.37 1.28
N SER A 405 -0.84 -29.95 1.31
CA SER A 405 0.06 -30.02 0.16
C SER A 405 0.68 -31.40 -0.01
N ALA A 406 0.86 -31.81 -1.27
CA ALA A 406 1.53 -33.07 -1.61
C ALA A 406 2.35 -32.93 -2.91
N GLY A 407 3.58 -33.43 -2.88
CA GLY A 407 4.56 -33.30 -3.97
C GLY A 407 5.44 -32.06 -3.85
N ASN A 408 6.29 -31.84 -4.86
CA ASN A 408 7.30 -30.77 -4.88
C ASN A 408 7.18 -29.89 -6.12
N GLY A 409 7.77 -28.69 -6.04
CA GLY A 409 7.82 -27.74 -7.15
C GLY A 409 6.44 -27.24 -7.56
N THR A 410 6.39 -26.57 -8.71
CA THR A 410 5.19 -25.87 -9.20
C THR A 410 4.05 -26.80 -9.61
N ASN A 411 4.26 -28.12 -9.65
CA ASN A 411 3.23 -29.10 -10.03
C ASN A 411 2.58 -29.80 -8.82
N ALA A 412 3.03 -29.50 -7.60
CA ALA A 412 2.50 -30.08 -6.38
C ALA A 412 0.98 -29.86 -6.27
N ALA A 413 0.30 -30.81 -5.64
CA ALA A 413 -1.09 -30.62 -5.22
C ALA A 413 -1.11 -29.71 -3.98
N TRP A 414 -2.06 -28.79 -3.96
CA TRP A 414 -2.24 -27.82 -2.90
C TRP A 414 -3.72 -27.50 -2.77
N LEU A 415 -4.23 -27.44 -1.54
CA LEU A 415 -5.59 -27.01 -1.25
C LEU A 415 -5.54 -26.13 0.00
N CYS A 416 -6.22 -24.99 -0.04
CA CYS A 416 -6.42 -24.16 1.14
C CYS A 416 -7.91 -24.00 1.41
N LEU A 417 -8.29 -24.32 2.65
CA LEU A 417 -9.62 -24.12 3.21
C LEU A 417 -9.64 -22.78 3.96
N ASP A 418 -10.63 -21.93 3.70
CA ASP A 418 -10.96 -20.76 4.53
C ASP A 418 -12.09 -21.11 5.50
N TYR A 419 -11.75 -21.22 6.78
CA TYR A 419 -12.68 -21.45 7.88
C TYR A 419 -12.65 -20.30 8.91
N GLY A 420 -12.00 -19.19 8.55
CA GLY A 420 -11.67 -18.11 9.48
C GLY A 420 -12.77 -17.11 9.76
N PRO A 421 -12.44 -16.06 10.53
CA PRO A 421 -13.32 -14.93 10.74
C PRO A 421 -13.74 -14.30 9.40
N HIS A 422 -14.88 -13.59 9.39
CA HIS A 422 -15.46 -13.01 8.18
C HIS A 422 -14.48 -12.11 7.40
N GLY A 423 -13.61 -11.34 8.05
CA GLY A 423 -12.75 -10.36 7.36
C GLY A 423 -13.37 -8.96 7.27
N GLY A 424 -14.41 -8.68 8.06
CA GLY A 424 -15.04 -7.36 8.13
C GLY A 424 -15.70 -6.95 6.82
N GLY A 425 -15.53 -5.69 6.41
CA GLY A 425 -16.18 -5.13 5.21
C GLY A 425 -15.70 -5.72 3.87
N HIS A 426 -14.58 -6.44 3.89
CA HIS A 426 -14.02 -7.12 2.72
C HIS A 426 -14.31 -8.62 2.68
N GLY A 427 -14.94 -9.14 3.72
CA GLY A 427 -15.27 -10.54 3.87
C GLY A 427 -16.42 -11.00 2.98
N HIS A 428 -16.35 -12.24 2.52
CA HIS A 428 -17.45 -12.93 1.86
C HIS A 428 -18.16 -13.93 2.79
N PRO A 429 -19.44 -14.26 2.51
CA PRO A 429 -20.16 -15.34 3.18
C PRO A 429 -19.75 -16.72 2.63
N ASP A 430 -18.46 -17.04 2.64
CA ASP A 430 -17.84 -18.16 1.91
C ASP A 430 -17.23 -19.22 2.86
N LYS A 431 -17.74 -19.32 4.08
CA LYS A 431 -17.09 -20.11 5.14
C LYS A 431 -17.03 -21.59 4.78
N LEU A 432 -15.90 -22.22 5.11
CA LEU A 432 -15.51 -23.57 4.66
C LEU A 432 -15.30 -23.68 3.14
N GLY A 433 -15.24 -22.56 2.44
CA GLY A 433 -14.82 -22.49 1.04
C GLY A 433 -13.35 -22.87 0.86
N PHE A 434 -13.00 -23.31 -0.34
CA PHE A 434 -11.63 -23.70 -0.63
C PHE A 434 -11.18 -23.31 -2.04
N VAL A 435 -9.86 -23.17 -2.18
CA VAL A 435 -9.17 -23.11 -3.47
C VAL A 435 -8.24 -24.32 -3.58
N ALA A 436 -8.24 -24.97 -4.75
CA ALA A 436 -7.37 -26.10 -5.04
C ALA A 436 -6.51 -25.85 -6.29
N TYR A 437 -5.26 -26.28 -6.22
CA TYR A 437 -4.25 -26.19 -7.26
C TYR A 437 -3.57 -27.56 -7.44
N ALA A 438 -3.38 -28.00 -8.68
CA ALA A 438 -2.61 -29.20 -8.99
C ALA A 438 -2.10 -29.15 -10.42
N ARG A 439 -0.97 -29.83 -10.70
CA ARG A 439 -0.41 -29.98 -12.05
C ARG A 439 -0.21 -28.65 -12.80
N GLY A 440 0.20 -27.60 -12.09
CA GLY A 440 0.51 -26.32 -12.72
C GLY A 440 -0.67 -25.35 -12.87
N ALA A 441 -1.86 -25.69 -12.33
CA ALA A 441 -3.06 -24.87 -12.52
C ALA A 441 -4.00 -24.89 -11.30
N VAL A 442 -4.77 -23.82 -11.16
CA VAL A 442 -5.93 -23.76 -10.25
C VAL A 442 -7.05 -24.63 -10.83
N ILE A 443 -7.52 -25.61 -10.04
CA ILE A 443 -8.56 -26.56 -10.45
C ILE A 443 -9.92 -26.29 -9.79
N ALA A 444 -9.93 -25.60 -8.64
CA ALA A 444 -11.14 -25.10 -7.97
C ALA A 444 -10.87 -23.64 -7.59
N PRO A 445 -11.22 -22.67 -8.46
CA PRO A 445 -10.96 -21.25 -8.20
C PRO A 445 -12.00 -20.67 -7.24
N ASP A 446 -11.62 -19.57 -6.60
CA ASP A 446 -12.54 -18.63 -5.97
C ASP A 446 -12.87 -17.51 -6.97
N PRO A 447 -14.12 -17.03 -7.07
CA PRO A 447 -14.45 -15.91 -7.94
C PRO A 447 -13.68 -14.62 -7.57
N GLY A 448 -13.33 -14.42 -6.30
CA GLY A 448 -12.67 -13.21 -5.83
C GLY A 448 -13.58 -11.99 -5.91
N THR A 449 -13.14 -10.90 -6.53
CA THR A 449 -13.84 -9.61 -6.52
C THR A 449 -13.99 -9.00 -7.91
N ALA A 450 -14.99 -8.14 -8.08
CA ALA A 450 -15.15 -7.20 -9.17
C ALA A 450 -15.00 -5.75 -8.66
N ASN A 451 -14.99 -4.77 -9.58
CA ASN A 451 -14.99 -3.36 -9.18
C ASN A 451 -16.26 -3.03 -8.38
N TYR A 452 -16.14 -2.35 -7.23
CA TYR A 452 -17.31 -1.96 -6.42
C TYR A 452 -18.31 -1.04 -7.13
N GLY A 453 -17.90 -0.42 -8.23
CA GLY A 453 -18.78 0.42 -9.04
C GLY A 453 -19.71 -0.36 -9.98
N VAL A 454 -19.61 -1.70 -10.03
CA VAL A 454 -20.45 -2.55 -10.89
C VAL A 454 -21.39 -3.43 -10.06
N PRO A 455 -22.68 -3.61 -10.44
CA PRO A 455 -23.66 -4.35 -9.63
C PRO A 455 -23.26 -5.80 -9.31
N ILE A 456 -22.58 -6.47 -10.25
CA ILE A 456 -22.16 -7.86 -10.10
C ILE A 456 -21.29 -8.10 -8.86
N GLN A 457 -20.59 -7.08 -8.35
CA GLN A 457 -19.80 -7.20 -7.13
C GLN A 457 -20.67 -7.58 -5.93
N SER A 458 -21.83 -6.95 -5.76
CA SER A 458 -22.77 -7.30 -4.69
C SER A 458 -23.70 -8.45 -5.07
N GLU A 459 -24.07 -8.57 -6.35
CA GLU A 459 -25.10 -9.51 -6.80
C GLU A 459 -24.57 -10.94 -7.03
N TRP A 460 -23.26 -11.12 -7.23
CA TRP A 460 -22.67 -12.44 -7.49
C TRP A 460 -21.45 -12.72 -6.62
N PHE A 461 -20.39 -11.91 -6.74
CA PHE A 461 -19.09 -12.19 -6.09
C PHE A 461 -19.18 -12.26 -4.56
N ARG A 462 -20.17 -11.61 -3.95
CA ARG A 462 -20.41 -11.58 -2.50
C ARG A 462 -21.56 -12.49 -2.04
N THR A 463 -21.92 -13.50 -2.83
CA THR A 463 -22.96 -14.49 -2.50
C THR A 463 -22.34 -15.86 -2.21
N THR A 464 -22.91 -16.62 -1.28
CA THR A 464 -22.41 -17.96 -0.91
C THR A 464 -22.35 -18.92 -2.10
N ILE A 465 -23.34 -18.85 -2.99
CA ILE A 465 -23.49 -19.74 -4.16
C ILE A 465 -22.37 -19.57 -5.20
N ALA A 466 -21.63 -18.45 -5.16
CA ALA A 466 -20.50 -18.22 -6.06
C ALA A 466 -19.22 -18.94 -5.62
N HIS A 467 -19.20 -19.56 -4.43
CA HIS A 467 -18.01 -20.15 -3.80
C HIS A 467 -18.07 -21.68 -3.74
N ASN A 468 -16.91 -22.31 -3.55
CA ASN A 468 -16.79 -23.76 -3.35
C ASN A 468 -17.19 -24.17 -1.92
N THR A 469 -18.43 -23.88 -1.51
CA THR A 469 -18.97 -24.21 -0.19
C THR A 469 -20.45 -24.63 -0.26
N LEU A 470 -21.05 -24.90 0.89
CA LEU A 470 -22.47 -25.23 1.00
C LEU A 470 -23.34 -23.97 0.98
N THR A 471 -24.33 -23.96 0.11
CA THR A 471 -25.47 -23.02 0.15
C THR A 471 -26.71 -23.78 0.64
N VAL A 472 -27.53 -23.16 1.48
CA VAL A 472 -28.79 -23.75 2.00
C VAL A 472 -29.95 -22.92 1.47
N ASP A 473 -30.95 -23.58 0.88
CA ASP A 473 -32.16 -22.93 0.35
C ASP A 473 -31.90 -21.76 -0.65
N GLU A 474 -30.77 -21.81 -1.36
CA GLU A 474 -30.30 -20.76 -2.29
C GLU A 474 -29.95 -19.40 -1.61
N GLU A 475 -29.70 -19.41 -0.29
CA GLU A 475 -29.31 -18.23 0.52
C GLU A 475 -27.86 -18.27 1.05
#